data_AF-A0A848V3S6-F1
#
_entry.id   AF-A0A848V3S6-F1
#
_cell.length_a   1.000
_cell.length_b   1.000
_cell.length_c   1.000
_cell.angle_alpha   90.00
_cell.angle_beta   90.00
_cell.angle_gamma   90.00
#
_symmetry.space_group_name_H-M   'P 1'
#
loop_
_entity.id
_entity.type
_entity.pdbx_description
1 polymer ?
#
loop_
_entity_poly.entity_id
_entity_poly.type
_entity_poly.pdbx_seq_one_letter_code
_entity_poly.pdbx_strand_id
1 'polypeptide(L)'
;MAGTHSNYTKGEMEIAEQKETFSGFMGMTIYGGGVIALGLIFAILTVGGVGLSWFPALIITVVLGILMGILLKLNAAWYAAIMLLGGVTAVICFIAGLFF
;
A
#
# COMPACT_ATOMS: atom_id res chain seq x y z
N MET A 1 -7.93 19.39 -42.36
CA MET A 1 -7.84 20.62 -41.54
C MET A 1 -6.42 21.13 -41.66
N ALA A 2 -6.27 22.38 -42.08
CA ALA A 2 -4.99 22.99 -42.46
C ALA A 2 -4.03 23.07 -41.26
N GLY A 3 -2.75 22.82 -41.54
CA GLY A 3 -1.66 22.89 -40.58
C GLY A 3 -1.55 24.27 -39.96
N THR A 4 -1.83 24.37 -38.67
CA THR A 4 -1.32 25.44 -37.83
C THR A 4 0.03 24.97 -37.35
N HIS A 5 1.11 25.56 -37.87
CA HIS A 5 2.40 25.51 -37.21
C HIS A 5 2.23 26.26 -35.89
N SER A 6 1.83 25.54 -34.83
CA SER A 6 1.97 26.08 -33.48
C SER A 6 3.46 26.39 -33.33
N ASN A 7 3.79 27.66 -33.03
CA ASN A 7 5.12 28.04 -32.60
C ASN A 7 5.34 27.41 -31.22
N TYR A 8 5.53 26.09 -31.22
CA TYR A 8 5.87 25.32 -30.05
C TYR A 8 7.34 25.61 -29.74
N THR A 9 7.57 26.44 -28.73
CA THR A 9 8.90 26.62 -28.17
C THR A 9 9.27 25.34 -27.43
N LYS A 10 10.32 24.67 -27.90
CA LYS A 10 10.83 23.45 -27.25
C LYS A 10 11.08 23.75 -25.76
N GLY A 11 10.35 23.05 -24.88
CA GLY A 11 10.48 23.20 -23.42
C GLY A 11 9.32 23.96 -22.76
N GLU A 12 8.45 24.59 -23.53
CA GLU A 12 7.23 25.26 -23.03
C GLU A 12 5.98 24.40 -23.18
N MET A 13 6.14 23.09 -23.39
CA MET A 13 5.00 22.17 -23.38
C MET A 13 4.34 22.21 -22.02
N GLU A 14 3.01 22.34 -22.01
CA GLU A 14 2.25 22.09 -20.81
C GLU A 14 2.45 20.63 -20.40
N ILE A 15 3.07 20.44 -19.23
CA ILE A 15 3.38 19.11 -18.67
C ILE A 15 2.51 18.77 -17.44
N ALA A 16 1.37 19.43 -17.30
CA ALA A 16 0.49 19.26 -16.14
C ALA A 16 0.05 17.79 -15.99
N GLU A 17 -0.42 17.18 -17.08
CA GLU A 17 -0.89 15.79 -17.10
C GLU A 17 0.22 14.77 -16.82
N GLN A 18 1.43 14.98 -17.36
CA GLN A 18 2.56 14.08 -17.14
C GLN A 18 3.07 14.17 -15.70
N LYS A 19 3.10 15.38 -15.12
CA LYS A 19 3.45 15.57 -13.71
C LYS A 19 2.43 14.92 -12.78
N GLU A 20 1.15 15.08 -13.08
CA GLU A 20 0.07 14.46 -12.30
C GLU A 20 0.13 12.93 -12.37
N THR A 21 0.30 12.37 -13.57
CA THR A 21 0.45 10.92 -13.77
C THR A 21 1.66 10.37 -13.00
N PHE A 22 2.81 11.06 -13.06
CA PHE A 22 4.01 10.64 -12.34
C PHE A 22 3.83 10.72 -10.82
N SER A 23 3.17 11.77 -10.32
CA SER A 23 2.84 11.91 -8.91
C SER A 23 1.90 10.79 -8.44
N GLY A 24 0.87 10.47 -9.24
CA GLY A 24 -0.03 9.36 -8.98
C GLY A 24 0.69 8.00 -8.97
N PHE A 25 1.56 7.73 -9.95
CA PHE A 25 2.35 6.50 -10.01
C PHE A 25 3.27 6.34 -8.80
N MET A 26 3.93 7.42 -8.38
CA MET A 26 4.79 7.39 -7.20
C MET A 26 3.99 7.14 -5.92
N GLY A 27 2.83 7.80 -5.79
CA GLY A 27 1.89 7.53 -4.70
C GLY A 27 1.50 6.05 -4.65
N MET A 28 1.04 5.50 -5.76
CA MET A 28 0.65 4.08 -5.82
C MET A 28 1.80 3.12 -5.51
N THR A 29 3.02 3.44 -5.94
CA THR A 29 4.20 2.60 -5.68
C THR A 29 4.52 2.53 -4.19
N ILE A 30 4.44 3.65 -3.47
CA ILE A 30 4.66 3.68 -2.01
C ILE A 30 3.58 2.86 -1.30
N TYR A 31 2.31 3.02 -1.69
CA TYR A 31 1.20 2.24 -1.14
C TYR A 31 1.37 0.75 -1.40
N GLY A 32 1.64 0.37 -2.65
CA GLY A 32 1.80 -1.02 -3.06
C GLY A 32 2.98 -1.69 -2.37
N GLY A 33 4.14 -1.02 -2.31
CA GLY A 33 5.33 -1.51 -1.63
C GLY A 33 5.09 -1.73 -0.13
N GLY A 34 4.41 -0.79 0.53
CA GLY A 34 4.07 -0.91 1.95
C GLY A 34 3.15 -2.10 2.24
N VAL A 35 2.10 -2.30 1.43
CA VAL A 35 1.17 -3.43 1.58
C VAL A 35 1.89 -4.77 1.38
N ILE A 36 2.75 -4.88 0.36
CA ILE A 36 3.53 -6.10 0.10
C ILE A 36 4.46 -6.40 1.29
N ALA A 37 5.16 -5.39 1.79
CA ALA A 37 6.04 -5.55 2.95
C ALA A 37 5.29 -6.04 4.20
N LEU A 38 4.11 -5.47 4.49
CA LEU A 38 3.27 -5.92 5.61
C LEU A 38 2.76 -7.35 5.43
N GLY A 39 2.34 -7.71 4.21
CA GLY A 39 1.91 -9.07 3.88
C GLY A 39 3.02 -10.09 4.12
N LEU A 40 4.25 -9.78 3.70
CA LEU A 40 5.41 -10.63 3.93
C LEU A 40 5.75 -10.75 5.41
N ILE A 41 5.72 -9.65 6.17
CA ILE A 41 5.95 -9.69 7.62
C ILE A 41 4.94 -10.62 8.29
N PHE A 42 3.65 -10.49 7.97
CA PHE A 42 2.63 -11.37 8.53
C PHE A 42 2.87 -12.85 8.18
N ALA A 43 3.18 -13.15 6.92
CA ALA A 43 3.49 -14.50 6.47
C ALA A 43 4.73 -15.09 7.18
N ILE A 44 5.77 -14.28 7.40
CA ILE A 44 6.99 -14.71 8.11
C ILE A 44 6.71 -15.00 9.58
N LEU A 45 5.94 -14.13 10.25
CA LEU A 45 5.60 -14.29 11.67
C LEU A 45 4.73 -15.54 11.91
N THR A 46 3.86 -15.88 10.96
CA THR A 46 2.92 -17.01 11.09
C THR A 46 3.50 -18.32 10.56
N VAL A 47 3.89 -18.37 9.29
CA VAL A 47 4.28 -19.61 8.57
C VAL A 47 5.80 -19.69 8.40
N GLY A 48 6.49 -18.56 8.26
CA GLY A 48 7.90 -18.49 7.87
C GLY A 48 8.95 -18.76 8.96
N GLY A 49 8.58 -19.44 10.05
CA GLY A 49 9.55 -19.99 11.01
C GLY A 49 9.57 -19.37 12.41
N VAL A 50 8.84 -18.27 12.66
CA VAL A 50 8.70 -17.70 14.02
C VAL A 50 7.66 -18.48 14.85
N GLY A 51 6.69 -19.11 14.19
CA GLY A 51 5.69 -19.97 14.84
C GLY A 51 4.72 -19.23 15.77
N LEU A 52 4.56 -17.92 15.60
CA LEU A 52 3.55 -17.15 16.33
C LEU A 52 2.16 -17.55 15.85
N SER A 53 1.21 -17.64 16.80
CA SER A 53 -0.19 -17.79 16.43
C SER A 53 -0.68 -16.59 15.61
N TRP A 54 -1.69 -16.84 14.77
CA TRP A 54 -2.18 -15.85 13.81
C TRP A 54 -2.61 -14.53 14.45
N PHE A 55 -3.17 -14.58 15.67
CA PHE A 55 -3.74 -13.41 16.33
C PHE A 55 -2.66 -12.42 16.83
N PRO A 56 -1.65 -12.84 17.64
CA PRO A 56 -0.50 -11.99 17.96
C PRO A 56 0.26 -11.47 16.74
N ALA A 57 0.46 -12.31 15.71
CA ALA A 57 1.14 -11.90 14.49
C ALA A 57 0.39 -10.76 13.77
N LEU A 58 -0.94 -10.83 13.73
CA LEU A 58 -1.78 -9.80 13.12
C LEU A 58 -1.68 -8.48 13.88
N ILE A 59 -1.69 -8.51 15.21
CA ILE A 59 -1.52 -7.30 16.04
C ILE A 59 -0.17 -6.63 15.73
N ILE A 60 0.91 -7.40 15.68
CA ILE A 60 2.25 -6.89 15.37
C ILE A 60 2.27 -6.26 13.98
N THR A 61 1.70 -6.93 12.96
CA THR A 61 1.64 -6.39 11.60
C THR A 61 0.83 -5.10 11.52
N VAL A 62 -0.31 -5.00 12.21
CA VAL A 62 -1.13 -3.77 12.24
C VAL A 62 -0.35 -2.62 12.89
N VAL A 63 0.32 -2.87 14.02
CA VAL A 63 1.16 -1.86 14.69
C VAL A 63 2.29 -1.40 13.76
N LEU A 64 2.98 -2.32 13.09
CA LEU A 64 4.02 -1.99 12.12
C LEU A 64 3.46 -1.20 10.92
N GLY A 65 2.24 -1.50 10.46
CA GLY A 65 1.58 -0.74 9.40
C GLY A 65 1.27 0.69 9.80
N ILE A 66 0.81 0.91 11.04
CA ILE A 66 0.59 2.24 11.61
C ILE A 66 1.91 3.00 11.69
N LEU A 67 2.97 2.36 12.21
CA LEU A 67 4.31 2.95 12.27
C LEU A 67 4.85 3.33 10.89
N MET A 68 4.69 2.46 9.88
CA MET A 68 5.05 2.79 8.50
C MET A 68 4.26 3.99 7.96
N GLY A 69 2.96 4.07 8.26
CA GLY A 69 2.12 5.21 7.88
C GLY A 69 2.63 6.53 8.42
N ILE A 70 3.10 6.53 9.68
CA ILE A 70 3.70 7.70 10.32
C ILE A 70 5.05 8.06 9.68
N LEU A 71 5.92 7.07 9.48
CA LEU A 71 7.26 7.28 8.91
C LEU A 71 7.20 7.80 7.47
N LEU A 72 6.27 7.30 6.67
CA LEU A 72 6.08 7.67 5.27
C LEU A 72 5.11 8.86 5.09
N LYS A 73 4.60 9.43 6.18
CA LYS A 73 3.63 10.56 6.19
C LYS A 73 2.42 10.30 5.29
N LEU A 74 1.87 9.09 5.33
CA LEU A 74 0.73 8.70 4.52
C LEU A 74 -0.57 9.30 5.07
N ASN A 75 -1.54 9.48 4.17
CA ASN A 75 -2.82 10.11 4.51
C ASN A 75 -3.76 9.15 5.29
N ALA A 76 -4.94 9.64 5.69
CA ALA A 76 -5.93 8.86 6.44
C ALA A 76 -6.38 7.56 5.74
N ALA A 77 -6.33 7.53 4.40
CA ALA A 77 -6.73 6.35 3.63
C ALA A 77 -5.80 5.15 3.87
N TRP A 78 -4.52 5.38 4.16
CA TRP A 78 -3.58 4.32 4.54
C TRP A 78 -4.00 3.59 5.81
N TYR A 79 -4.35 4.33 6.86
CA TYR A 79 -4.77 3.75 8.14
C TYR A 79 -6.11 3.01 8.00
N ALA A 80 -7.05 3.57 7.22
CA ALA A 80 -8.29 2.88 6.89
C ALA A 80 -8.04 1.56 6.13
N ALA A 81 -7.11 1.56 5.17
CA ALA A 81 -6.74 0.37 4.42
C ALA A 81 -6.11 -0.70 5.32
N ILE A 82 -5.21 -0.34 6.24
CA ILE A 82 -4.63 -1.28 7.21
C ILE A 82 -5.71 -1.88 8.11
N MET A 83 -6.61 -1.06 8.65
CA MET A 83 -7.66 -1.55 9.55
C MET A 83 -8.62 -2.49 8.81
N LEU A 84 -8.97 -2.17 7.56
CA LEU A 84 -9.82 -3.01 6.74
C LEU A 84 -9.12 -4.33 6.37
N LEU A 85 -7.89 -4.27 5.86
CA LEU A 85 -7.10 -5.46 5.50
C LEU A 85 -6.80 -6.34 6.72
N GLY A 86 -6.47 -5.73 7.85
CA GLY A 86 -6.29 -6.42 9.12
C GLY A 86 -7.57 -7.11 9.59
N GLY A 87 -8.71 -6.42 9.52
CA GLY A 87 -10.02 -7.00 9.86
C GLY A 87 -10.39 -8.19 8.95
N VAL A 88 -10.23 -8.03 7.63
CA VAL A 88 -10.48 -9.11 6.66
C VAL A 88 -9.56 -10.30 6.93
N THR A 89 -8.28 -10.06 7.18
CA THR A 89 -7.31 -11.12 7.50
C THR A 89 -7.69 -11.84 8.80
N ALA A 90 -8.15 -11.11 9.82
CA ALA A 90 -8.60 -11.70 11.08
C ALA A 90 -9.81 -12.62 10.88
N VAL A 91 -10.79 -12.21 10.07
CA VAL A 91 -11.95 -13.05 9.74
C VAL A 91 -11.52 -14.31 8.99
N ILE A 92 -10.62 -14.19 8.01
CA ILE A 92 -10.12 -15.34 7.25
C ILE A 92 -9.37 -16.31 8.17
N CYS A 93 -8.46 -15.82 9.01
CA CYS A 93 -7.71 -16.66 9.95
C CYS A 93 -8.61 -17.31 10.98
N PHE A 94 -9.63 -16.60 11.47
CA PHE A 94 -10.61 -17.15 12.39
C PHE A 94 -11.40 -18.30 11.76
N ILE A 95 -11.92 -18.11 10.54
CA ILE A 95 -12.64 -19.15 9.80
C ILE A 95 -11.72 -20.34 9.53
N ALA A 96 -10.50 -20.10 9.03
CA ALA A 96 -9.53 -21.16 8.78
C ALA A 96 -9.23 -21.97 10.06
N GLY A 97 -9.08 -21.30 11.20
CA GLY A 97 -8.86 -21.96 12.49
C GLY A 97 -10.04 -22.74 13.05
N LEU A 98 -11.24 -22.67 12.46
CA LEU A 98 -12.38 -23.53 12.83
C LEU A 98 -12.35 -24.90 12.10
N PHE A 99 -11.60 -25.01 11.01
CA PHE A 99 -11.54 -26.21 10.17
C PHE A 99 -10.30 -27.09 10.41
N PHE A 100 -9.40 -26.67 11.32
CA PHE A 100 -8.20 -27.39 11.74
C PHE A 100 -8.18 -27.50 13.27
#